data_AF-A0A284QSP9-F1
#
_entry.id   AF-A0A284QSP9-F1
#
_cell.length_a   1.000
_cell.length_b   1.000
_cell.length_c   1.000
_cell.angle_alpha   90.00
_cell.angle_beta   90.00
_cell.angle_gamma   90.00
#
_symmetry.space_group_name_H-M   'P 1'
#
loop_
_entity.id
_entity.type
_entity.pdbx_description
1 polymer ?
#
loop_
_entity_poly.entity_id
_entity_poly.type
_entity_poly.pdbx_seq_one_letter_code
_entity_poly.pdbx_strand_id
1 'polypeptide(L)'
;MDDDLQVMQFDYNLQDTMDDGLQIMQSCNHNLEDTKNMDAINCRYMLDCAEAELAVAARLKKRTTSQGDASHAASRGDASRAFRNHLRRYIDDEDRFNALRQVVGANISDDLLRHLTSLDPNGISVSLRDSGNAVAHCHGKAEEEFKAPIERQPEELQPYMEELRVVGLQFRS
;
A
#
# COMPACT_ATOMS: atom_id res chain seq x y z
N MET A 1 -31.66 22.99 -63.77
CA MET A 1 -30.80 23.48 -62.68
C MET A 1 -31.73 23.65 -61.52
N ASP A 2 -31.58 22.81 -60.49
CA ASP A 2 -31.99 23.06 -59.10
C ASP A 2 -31.39 21.88 -58.32
N ASP A 3 -30.19 22.10 -57.79
CA ASP A 3 -29.50 21.20 -56.88
C ASP A 3 -30.01 21.48 -55.46
N ASP A 4 -30.94 20.64 -54.99
CA ASP A 4 -31.37 20.67 -53.59
C ASP A 4 -30.29 20.00 -52.71
N LEU A 5 -29.42 20.82 -52.13
CA LEU A 5 -28.56 20.44 -51.02
C LEU A 5 -29.41 20.08 -49.79
N GLN A 6 -29.58 18.78 -49.53
CA GLN A 6 -30.01 18.31 -48.21
C GLN A 6 -28.91 18.60 -47.18
N VAL A 7 -29.14 19.64 -46.38
CA VAL A 7 -28.37 19.91 -45.16
C VAL A 7 -28.72 18.80 -44.16
N MET A 8 -27.80 17.83 -43.98
CA MET A 8 -27.84 16.91 -42.84
C MET A 8 -27.72 17.74 -41.55
N GLN A 9 -28.84 17.89 -40.83
CA GLN A 9 -28.83 18.35 -39.46
C GLN A 9 -28.27 17.22 -38.59
N PHE A 10 -27.00 17.36 -38.18
CA PHE A 10 -26.46 16.58 -37.08
C PHE A 10 -27.00 17.19 -35.79
N ASP A 11 -28.04 16.59 -35.23
CA ASP A 11 -28.44 16.82 -33.85
C ASP A 11 -27.34 16.25 -32.94
N TYR A 12 -26.29 17.06 -32.70
CA TYR A 12 -25.31 16.79 -31.65
C TYR A 12 -26.03 16.91 -30.31
N ASN A 13 -26.40 15.77 -29.75
CA ASN A 13 -27.03 15.69 -28.44
C ASN A 13 -25.96 16.03 -27.38
N LEU A 14 -25.84 17.32 -27.08
CA LEU A 14 -24.81 17.91 -26.21
C LEU A 14 -24.74 17.20 -24.83
N GLN A 15 -25.87 16.66 -24.39
CA GLN A 15 -26.04 15.90 -23.15
C GLN A 15 -25.23 14.59 -23.16
N ASP A 16 -25.32 13.80 -24.24
CA ASP A 16 -24.62 12.52 -24.36
C ASP A 16 -23.09 12.72 -24.39
N THR A 17 -22.62 13.77 -25.09
CA THR A 17 -21.19 14.14 -25.08
C THR A 17 -20.68 14.66 -23.73
N MET A 18 -21.54 15.26 -22.91
CA MET A 18 -21.16 15.71 -21.56
C MET A 18 -21.11 14.53 -20.58
N ASP A 19 -22.03 13.58 -20.70
CA ASP A 19 -22.05 12.36 -19.89
C ASP A 19 -20.86 11.45 -20.22
N ASP A 20 -20.52 11.29 -21.51
CA ASP A 20 -19.31 10.59 -21.95
C ASP A 20 -18.03 11.25 -21.42
N GLY A 21 -17.96 12.59 -21.46
CA GLY A 21 -16.84 13.36 -20.91
C GLY A 21 -16.70 13.21 -19.39
N LEU A 22 -17.82 13.19 -18.67
CA LEU A 22 -17.85 12.97 -17.22
C LEU A 22 -17.40 11.54 -16.87
N GLN A 23 -17.83 10.55 -17.65
CA GLN A 23 -17.48 9.15 -17.46
C GLN A 23 -15.99 8.88 -17.75
N ILE A 24 -15.42 9.52 -18.78
CA ILE A 24 -13.98 9.48 -19.07
C ILE A 24 -13.18 10.13 -17.93
N MET A 25 -13.59 11.31 -17.45
CA MET A 25 -12.91 11.97 -16.33
C MET A 25 -12.97 11.15 -15.04
N GLN A 26 -14.13 10.53 -14.75
CA GLN A 26 -14.28 9.62 -13.61
C GLN A 26 -13.39 8.38 -13.74
N SER A 27 -13.32 7.77 -14.94
CA SER A 27 -12.44 6.64 -15.23
C SER A 27 -10.96 7.01 -15.08
N CYS A 28 -10.55 8.17 -15.59
CA CYS A 28 -9.19 8.68 -15.44
C CYS A 28 -8.82 8.93 -13.97
N ASN A 29 -9.74 9.48 -13.17
CA ASN A 29 -9.53 9.68 -11.74
C ASN A 29 -9.44 8.35 -10.97
N HIS A 30 -10.30 7.37 -11.30
CA HIS A 30 -10.23 6.03 -10.70
C HIS A 30 -8.89 5.35 -11.00
N ASN A 31 -8.42 5.41 -12.25
CA ASN A 31 -7.13 4.86 -12.64
C ASN A 31 -5.96 5.54 -11.89
N LEU A 32 -6.07 6.83 -11.60
CA LEU A 32 -5.08 7.57 -10.83
C LEU A 32 -5.09 7.16 -9.34
N GLU A 33 -6.27 6.94 -8.75
CA GLU A 33 -6.41 6.47 -7.37
C GLU A 33 -5.95 5.02 -7.21
N ASP A 34 -6.31 4.13 -8.13
CA ASP A 34 -5.87 2.74 -8.12
C ASP A 34 -4.35 2.63 -8.25
N THR A 35 -3.75 3.45 -9.12
CA THR A 35 -2.29 3.55 -9.25
C THR A 35 -1.65 4.02 -7.94
N LYS A 36 -2.18 5.08 -7.31
CA LYS A 36 -1.69 5.57 -6.01
C LYS A 36 -1.82 4.53 -4.90
N ASN A 37 -2.93 3.79 -4.87
CA ASN A 37 -3.16 2.73 -3.90
C ASN A 37 -2.15 1.60 -4.06
N MET A 38 -1.89 1.17 -5.31
CA MET A 38 -0.88 0.18 -5.62
C MET A 38 0.52 0.65 -5.26
N ASP A 39 0.87 1.90 -5.57
CA ASP A 39 2.14 2.50 -5.18
C ASP A 39 2.34 2.54 -3.67
N ALA A 40 1.29 2.89 -2.90
CA ALA A 40 1.34 2.87 -1.44
C ALA A 40 1.58 1.46 -0.87
N ILE A 41 0.91 0.45 -1.43
CA ILE A 41 1.12 -0.97 -1.06
C ILE A 41 2.55 -1.40 -1.39
N ASN A 42 3.04 -1.08 -2.59
CA ASN A 42 4.38 -1.43 -3.04
C ASN A 42 5.48 -0.75 -2.20
N CYS A 43 5.33 0.54 -1.92
CA CYS A 43 6.25 1.28 -1.07
C CYS A 43 6.28 0.73 0.37
N ARG A 44 5.12 0.40 0.94
CA ARG A 44 5.05 -0.28 2.24
C ARG A 44 5.75 -1.63 2.20
N TYR A 45 5.55 -2.41 1.15
CA TYR A 45 6.22 -3.70 0.99
C TYR A 45 7.75 -3.55 0.90
N MET A 46 8.24 -2.58 0.13
CA MET A 46 9.68 -2.28 0.03
C MET A 46 10.25 -1.87 1.40
N LEU A 47 9.52 -1.05 2.15
CA LEU A 47 9.90 -0.67 3.52
C LEU A 47 9.94 -1.88 4.46
N ASP A 48 8.92 -2.75 4.44
CA ASP A 48 8.90 -3.99 5.23
C ASP A 48 10.10 -4.90 4.88
N CYS A 49 10.50 -4.96 3.60
CA CYS A 49 11.69 -5.70 3.17
C CYS A 49 12.97 -5.09 3.71
N ALA A 50 13.14 -3.76 3.59
CA ALA A 50 14.30 -3.06 4.11
C ALA A 50 14.43 -3.25 5.63
N GLU A 51 13.35 -3.04 6.39
CA GLU A 51 13.33 -3.23 7.83
C GLU A 51 13.66 -4.65 8.27
N ALA A 52 13.18 -5.67 7.53
CA ALA A 52 13.50 -7.05 7.83
C ALA A 52 14.99 -7.36 7.63
N GLU A 53 15.59 -6.88 6.54
CA GLU A 53 17.02 -7.02 6.29
C GLU A 53 17.85 -6.25 7.33
N LEU A 54 17.41 -5.05 7.70
CA LEU A 54 18.00 -4.28 8.80
C LEU A 54 17.91 -5.04 10.13
N ALA A 55 16.78 -5.68 10.43
CA ALA A 55 16.63 -6.49 11.65
C ALA A 55 17.61 -7.67 11.71
N VAL A 56 17.88 -8.28 10.55
CA VAL A 56 18.83 -9.38 10.43
C VAL A 56 20.28 -8.88 10.56
N ALA A 57 20.63 -7.80 9.85
CA ALA A 57 21.93 -7.15 10.00
C ALA A 57 22.18 -6.75 11.46
N ALA A 58 21.11 -6.31 12.11
CA ALA A 58 21.08 -5.92 13.50
C ALA A 58 21.15 -7.06 14.51
N ARG A 59 21.10 -8.31 14.05
CA ARG A 59 20.98 -9.51 14.90
C ARG A 59 19.76 -9.49 15.83
N LEU A 60 18.74 -8.67 15.53
CA LEU A 60 17.46 -8.66 16.24
C LEU A 60 16.66 -9.93 15.94
N LYS A 61 16.89 -10.53 14.77
CA LYS A 61 16.40 -11.86 14.36
C LYS A 61 17.49 -12.59 13.58
N LYS A 62 17.51 -13.92 13.68
CA LYS A 62 18.39 -14.76 12.86
C LYS A 62 17.82 -14.89 11.45
N ARG A 63 18.70 -14.79 10.44
CA ARG A 63 18.34 -15.12 9.05
C ARG A 63 18.02 -16.60 8.97
N THR A 64 16.94 -16.95 8.30
CA THR A 64 16.64 -18.32 7.89
C THR A 64 17.63 -18.76 6.84
N THR A 65 18.70 -19.43 7.27
CA THR A 65 19.53 -20.21 6.37
C THR A 65 18.83 -21.56 6.19
N SER A 66 18.29 -21.79 5.00
CA SER A 66 17.64 -23.05 4.63
C SER A 66 18.56 -24.25 4.91
N GLN A 67 18.19 -25.05 5.90
CA GLN A 67 18.46 -26.48 6.15
C GLN A 67 18.75 -26.73 7.63
N GLY A 68 17.75 -27.21 8.39
CA GLY A 68 17.96 -27.75 9.73
C GLY A 68 16.75 -27.66 10.64
N ASP A 69 16.23 -26.45 10.89
CA ASP A 69 15.14 -26.23 11.84
C ASP A 69 14.16 -25.17 11.30
N ALA A 70 13.20 -25.61 10.48
CA ALA A 70 12.16 -24.76 9.92
C ALA A 70 11.10 -24.29 10.95
N SER A 71 11.14 -24.82 12.19
CA SER A 71 10.15 -24.54 13.23
C SER A 71 10.31 -23.17 13.91
N HIS A 72 11.43 -22.47 13.73
CA HIS A 72 11.72 -21.16 14.35
C HIS A 72 12.25 -20.09 13.39
N ALA A 73 12.05 -20.31 12.10
CA ALA A 73 12.26 -19.35 11.04
C ALA A 73 11.38 -18.10 11.24
N ALA A 74 11.95 -16.96 11.65
CA ALA A 74 11.19 -15.70 11.74
C ALA A 74 10.74 -15.29 10.33
N SER A 75 9.43 -15.08 10.13
CA SER A 75 8.93 -14.56 8.87
C SER A 75 9.47 -13.15 8.61
N ARG A 76 9.46 -12.69 7.35
CA ARG A 76 9.84 -11.31 7.01
C ARG A 76 9.04 -10.29 7.81
N GLY A 77 7.74 -10.55 8.01
CA GLY A 77 6.87 -9.75 8.86
C GLY A 77 7.32 -9.70 10.32
N ASP A 78 7.78 -10.82 10.87
CA ASP A 78 8.32 -10.88 12.23
C ASP A 78 9.63 -10.12 12.39
N ALA A 79 10.51 -10.20 11.40
CA ALA A 79 11.79 -9.47 11.37
C ALA A 79 11.57 -7.96 11.30
N SER A 80 10.75 -7.50 10.35
CA SER A 80 10.37 -6.08 10.22
C SER A 80 9.64 -5.58 11.48
N ARG A 81 8.77 -6.38 12.10
CA ARG A 81 8.14 -6.04 13.39
C ARG A 81 9.14 -5.95 14.53
N ALA A 82 10.12 -6.85 14.60
CA ALA A 82 11.17 -6.82 15.61
C ALA A 82 12.03 -5.55 15.48
N PHE A 83 12.35 -5.14 14.25
CA PHE A 83 13.03 -3.88 13.96
C PHE A 83 12.25 -2.67 14.51
N ARG A 84 10.98 -2.55 14.16
CA ARG A 84 10.12 -1.48 14.69
C ARG A 84 10.04 -1.47 16.21
N ASN A 85 9.87 -2.65 16.82
CA ASN A 85 9.81 -2.78 18.27
C ASN A 85 11.13 -2.41 18.95
N HIS A 86 12.26 -2.61 18.28
CA HIS A 86 13.55 -2.13 18.76
C HIS A 86 13.60 -0.61 18.75
N LEU A 87 13.25 0.04 17.63
CA LEU A 87 13.23 1.50 17.52
C LEU A 87 12.24 2.18 18.48
N ARG A 88 11.10 1.55 18.78
CA ARG A 88 10.10 2.07 19.73
C ARG A 88 10.61 2.23 21.16
N ARG A 89 11.74 1.61 21.53
CA ARG A 89 12.34 1.73 22.86
C ARG A 89 13.04 3.08 23.08
N TYR A 90 13.28 3.82 22.00
CA TYR A 90 13.98 5.09 22.02
C TYR A 90 12.98 6.23 21.80
N ILE A 91 13.10 7.25 22.64
CA ILE A 91 12.12 8.33 22.80
C ILE A 91 12.30 9.43 21.75
N ASP A 92 13.52 9.69 21.32
CA ASP A 92 13.84 10.72 20.33
C ASP A 92 14.57 10.15 19.10
N ASP A 93 14.64 10.98 18.06
CA ASP A 93 15.20 10.64 16.75
C ASP A 93 16.70 10.35 16.79
N GLU A 94 17.43 11.02 17.67
CA GLU A 94 18.89 10.92 17.74
C GLU A 94 19.31 9.61 18.42
N ASP A 95 18.61 9.22 19.49
CA ASP A 95 18.78 7.92 20.14
C ASP A 95 18.44 6.77 19.19
N ARG A 96 17.38 6.89 18.40
CA ARG A 96 17.03 5.91 17.36
C ARG A 96 18.09 5.81 16.28
N PHE A 97 18.56 6.96 15.79
CA PHE A 97 19.61 7.03 14.79
C PHE A 97 20.88 6.35 15.30
N ASN A 98 21.33 6.69 16.51
CA ASN A 98 22.54 6.12 17.11
C ASN A 98 22.41 4.62 17.35
N ALA A 99 21.26 4.17 17.87
CA ALA A 99 20.98 2.75 18.05
C ALA A 99 21.03 1.99 16.72
N LEU A 100 20.45 2.56 15.66
CA LEU A 100 20.48 1.95 14.35
C LEU A 100 21.89 2.00 13.73
N ARG A 101 22.62 3.11 13.89
CA ARG A 101 23.96 3.32 13.31
C ARG A 101 25.04 2.42 13.92
N GLN A 102 24.91 2.05 15.19
CA GLN A 102 25.80 1.07 15.83
C GLN A 102 25.65 -0.34 15.24
N VAL A 103 24.55 -0.56 14.53
CA VAL A 103 24.01 -1.87 14.23
C VAL A 103 24.03 -2.12 12.72
N VAL A 104 23.76 -1.08 11.93
CA VAL A 104 24.03 -1.06 10.49
C VAL A 104 25.46 -0.60 10.25
N GLY A 105 26.23 -1.38 9.50
CA GLY A 105 27.56 -0.96 9.07
C GLY A 105 27.54 0.32 8.23
N ALA A 106 28.72 0.82 7.87
CA ALA A 106 28.92 2.06 7.10
C ALA A 106 28.25 2.12 5.70
N ASN A 107 27.59 1.03 5.27
CA ASN A 107 27.00 0.90 3.93
C ASN A 107 25.67 1.64 3.75
N ILE A 108 25.10 2.22 4.81
CA ILE A 108 23.87 3.01 4.74
C ILE A 108 24.21 4.47 5.03
N SER A 109 23.70 5.39 4.21
CA SER A 109 23.91 6.83 4.41
C SER A 109 23.21 7.32 5.68
N ASP A 110 23.83 8.30 6.34
CA ASP A 110 23.27 8.90 7.55
C ASP A 110 21.91 9.56 7.28
N ASP A 111 21.74 10.17 6.10
CA ASP A 111 20.46 10.77 5.70
C ASP A 111 19.33 9.74 5.62
N LEU A 112 19.57 8.58 4.99
CA LEU A 112 18.58 7.52 4.91
C LEU A 112 18.24 6.97 6.30
N LEU A 113 19.24 6.83 7.16
CA LEU A 113 19.02 6.39 8.54
C LEU A 113 18.17 7.40 9.32
N ARG A 114 18.46 8.69 9.21
CA ARG A 114 17.67 9.76 9.84
C ARG A 114 16.21 9.73 9.35
N HIS A 115 16.00 9.54 8.06
CA HIS A 115 14.64 9.42 7.50
C HIS A 115 13.92 8.13 7.95
N LEU A 116 14.65 7.04 8.16
CA LEU A 116 14.08 5.78 8.65
C LEU A 116 13.76 5.81 10.15
N THR A 117 14.54 6.56 10.93
CA THR A 117 14.39 6.64 12.38
C THR A 117 13.49 7.78 12.86
N SER A 118 13.19 8.74 12.00
CA SER A 118 12.41 9.92 12.38
C SER A 118 11.02 9.59 12.91
N LEU A 119 10.64 10.29 13.97
CA LEU A 119 9.33 10.32 14.59
C LEU A 119 8.38 11.32 13.95
N ASP A 120 8.87 12.17 13.04
CA ASP A 120 8.01 13.07 12.29
C ASP A 120 6.91 12.25 11.59
N PRO A 121 5.63 12.55 11.81
CA PRO A 121 4.53 11.93 11.08
C PRO A 121 4.67 12.02 9.55
N ASN A 122 5.40 13.03 9.06
CA ASN A 122 5.73 13.23 7.65
C ASN A 122 7.07 12.59 7.24
N GLY A 123 7.77 11.95 8.19
CA GLY A 123 8.98 11.18 7.92
C GLY A 123 8.68 10.00 7.00
N ILE A 124 9.65 9.64 6.14
CA ILE A 124 9.46 8.66 5.06
C ILE A 124 8.93 7.32 5.60
N SER A 125 9.49 6.82 6.71
CA SER A 125 9.09 5.53 7.28
C SER A 125 7.64 5.55 7.82
N VAL A 126 7.28 6.60 8.57
CA VAL A 126 5.94 6.75 9.15
C VAL A 126 4.91 6.98 8.06
N SER A 127 5.17 7.94 7.16
CA SER A 127 4.27 8.30 6.06
C SER A 127 4.00 7.14 5.10
N LEU A 128 5.04 6.44 4.63
CA LEU A 128 4.86 5.29 3.73
C LEU A 128 4.08 4.16 4.40
N ARG A 129 4.30 3.94 5.71
CA ARG A 129 3.58 2.92 6.44
C ARG A 129 2.13 3.30 6.69
N ASP A 130 1.86 4.53 7.11
CA ASP A 130 0.50 4.98 7.39
C ASP A 130 -0.34 5.00 6.11
N SER A 131 0.22 5.48 5.00
CA SER A 131 -0.42 5.42 3.68
C SER A 131 -0.69 3.96 3.26
N GLY A 132 0.32 3.09 3.30
CA GLY A 132 0.14 1.69 2.92
C GLY A 132 -0.75 0.89 3.88
N ASN A 133 -0.82 1.24 5.16
CA ASN A 133 -1.77 0.67 6.11
C ASN A 133 -3.18 1.15 5.82
N ALA A 134 -3.37 2.45 5.57
CA ALA A 134 -4.67 3.00 5.26
C ALA A 134 -5.29 2.34 4.02
N VAL A 135 -4.48 2.14 2.97
CA VAL A 135 -4.92 1.45 1.75
C VAL A 135 -5.17 -0.04 2.01
N ALA A 136 -4.21 -0.76 2.62
CA ALA A 136 -4.34 -2.21 2.82
C ALA A 136 -5.47 -2.61 3.80
N HIS A 137 -5.80 -1.73 4.75
CA HIS A 137 -6.90 -1.94 5.68
C HIS A 137 -8.19 -1.20 5.27
N CYS A 138 -8.18 -0.57 4.09
CA CYS A 138 -9.29 0.18 3.52
C CYS A 138 -9.87 1.23 4.50
N HIS A 139 -9.01 1.89 5.27
CA HIS A 139 -9.43 2.92 6.23
C HIS A 139 -10.26 4.00 5.54
N GLY A 140 -11.41 4.34 6.12
CA GLY A 140 -12.32 5.36 5.57
C GLY A 140 -13.14 4.93 4.36
N LYS A 141 -13.03 3.67 3.89
CA LYS A 141 -13.85 3.10 2.81
C LYS A 141 -15.19 2.59 3.34
N ALA A 142 -16.28 2.89 2.63
CA ALA A 142 -17.62 2.42 2.96
C ALA A 142 -17.78 0.91 2.70
N GLU A 143 -18.73 0.24 3.36
CA GLU A 143 -18.91 -1.22 3.22
C GLU A 143 -19.28 -1.64 1.78
N GLU A 144 -19.99 -0.77 1.07
CA GLU A 144 -20.39 -0.95 -0.32
C GLU A 144 -19.20 -1.00 -1.27
N GLU A 145 -18.09 -0.32 -0.95
CA GLU A 145 -16.87 -0.33 -1.75
C GLU A 145 -16.17 -1.70 -1.73
N PHE A 146 -16.51 -2.59 -0.80
CA PHE A 146 -15.98 -3.96 -0.74
C PHE A 146 -16.75 -4.96 -1.59
N LYS A 147 -17.96 -4.61 -2.08
CA LYS A 147 -18.76 -5.50 -2.94
C LYS A 147 -18.28 -5.48 -4.39
N ALA A 148 -17.93 -4.31 -4.91
CA ALA A 148 -17.47 -4.17 -6.29
C ALA A 148 -16.22 -5.02 -6.64
N PRO A 149 -15.21 -5.20 -5.76
CA PRO A 149 -14.12 -6.15 -5.99
C PRO A 149 -14.56 -7.61 -6.07
N ILE A 150 -15.61 -8.00 -5.33
CA ILE A 150 -16.16 -9.37 -5.32
C ILE A 150 -16.90 -9.63 -6.61
N GLU A 151 -17.76 -8.70 -7.04
CA GLU A 151 -18.52 -8.78 -8.28
C GLU A 151 -17.62 -8.83 -9.54
N ARG A 152 -16.38 -8.33 -9.43
CA ARG A 152 -15.36 -8.40 -10.49
C ARG A 152 -14.62 -9.75 -10.55
N GLN A 153 -14.81 -10.65 -9.59
CA GLN A 153 -14.21 -12.00 -9.64
C GLN A 153 -15.01 -12.93 -10.57
N PRO A 154 -14.40 -14.02 -11.08
CA PRO A 154 -15.13 -15.09 -11.75
C PRO A 154 -16.35 -15.53 -10.92
N GLU A 155 -17.51 -15.76 -11.55
CA GLU A 155 -18.79 -16.06 -10.87
C GLU A 155 -18.67 -17.20 -9.84
N GLU A 156 -17.86 -18.21 -10.16
CA GLU A 156 -17.59 -19.37 -9.31
C GLU A 156 -16.87 -19.01 -8.00
N LEU A 157 -16.11 -17.90 -7.98
CA LEU A 157 -15.32 -17.45 -6.84
C LEU A 157 -16.05 -16.42 -5.98
N GLN A 158 -17.09 -15.76 -6.51
CA GLN A 158 -17.80 -14.69 -5.80
C GLN A 158 -18.41 -15.14 -4.47
N PRO A 159 -19.04 -16.32 -4.33
CA PRO A 159 -19.58 -16.78 -3.04
C PRO A 159 -18.51 -16.93 -1.98
N TYR A 160 -17.34 -17.49 -2.33
CA TYR A 160 -16.22 -17.65 -1.40
C TYR A 160 -15.61 -16.31 -0.99
N MET A 161 -15.52 -15.35 -1.92
CA MET A 161 -15.01 -14.03 -1.65
C MET A 161 -15.95 -13.21 -0.75
N GLU A 162 -17.27 -13.41 -0.87
CA GLU A 162 -18.26 -12.82 0.02
C GLU A 162 -18.18 -13.42 1.44
N GLU A 163 -18.01 -14.74 1.57
CA GLU A 163 -17.75 -15.37 2.87
C GLU A 163 -16.48 -14.81 3.52
N LEU A 164 -15.39 -14.68 2.75
CA LEU A 164 -14.14 -14.07 3.23
C LEU A 164 -14.32 -12.61 3.65
N ARG A 165 -15.13 -11.82 2.93
CA ARG A 165 -15.46 -10.44 3.31
C ARG A 165 -16.19 -10.40 4.65
N VAL A 166 -17.24 -11.23 4.82
CA VAL A 166 -18.03 -11.29 6.06
C VAL A 166 -17.15 -11.70 7.24
N VAL A 167 -16.31 -12.73 7.08
CA VAL A 167 -15.36 -13.14 8.12
C VAL A 167 -14.36 -12.03 8.40
N GLY A 168 -13.76 -11.42 7.37
CA GLY A 168 -12.77 -10.36 7.52
C GLY A 168 -13.30 -9.13 8.28
N LEU A 169 -14.56 -8.74 8.04
CA LEU A 169 -15.21 -7.65 8.75
C LEU A 169 -15.36 -7.91 10.26
N GLN A 170 -15.55 -9.16 10.67
CA GLN A 170 -15.66 -9.51 12.10
C GLN A 170 -14.36 -9.30 12.87
N PHE A 171 -13.22 -9.29 12.18
CA PHE A 171 -11.88 -9.13 12.79
C PHE A 171 -11.25 -7.77 12.51
N ARG A 172 -11.99 -6.83 11.91
CA ARG A 172 -11.53 -5.46 11.65
C ARG A 172 -11.49 -4.69 12.96
N SER A 173 -10.35 -4.74 13.65
CA SER A 173 -10.04 -4.04 14.90
C SER A 173 -8.91 -3.05 14.72
#